data_AF-A0A7X9PI18-F1
#
_entry.id   AF-A0A7X9PI18-F1
#
_cell.length_a   1.000
_cell.length_b   1.000
_cell.length_c   1.000
_cell.angle_alpha   90.00
_cell.angle_beta   90.00
_cell.angle_gamma   90.00
#
_symmetry.space_group_name_H-M   'P 1'
#
loop_
_entity.id
_entity.type
_entity.pdbx_description
1 polymer ?
#
loop_
_entity_poly.entity_id
_entity_poly.type
_entity_poly.pdbx_seq_one_letter_code
_entity_poly.pdbx_strand_id
1 'polypeptide(L)'
;MALKIITFMALLVGGLSSYLLARHILGYTKWGSLFCGLVFGLSLFVPLRVYDGNTNEVYVAFLPLCMLLIGLACRGRKTAVFILAFVFYTMLSDGKLIALMIFLYLGILCLLDIIPSFNIFATKNLNKMNIKPLKVLFLALTITFFVGMLRILPVLDMIETMGGLQSNFL
;
A
#
# COMPACT_ATOMS: atom_id res chain seq x y z
N MET A 1 -19.26 16.94 -3.83
CA MET A 1 -17.94 17.59 -4.01
C MET A 1 -16.79 16.81 -3.36
N ALA A 2 -16.92 16.37 -2.11
CA ALA A 2 -15.85 15.68 -1.38
C ALA A 2 -15.23 14.49 -2.13
N LEU A 3 -16.06 13.63 -2.75
CA LEU A 3 -15.59 12.47 -3.52
C LEU A 3 -14.66 12.88 -4.67
N LYS A 4 -14.97 13.95 -5.40
CA LYS A 4 -14.14 14.45 -6.51
C LYS A 4 -12.76 14.93 -6.02
N ILE A 5 -12.73 15.56 -4.84
CA ILE A 5 -11.50 16.05 -4.22
C ILE A 5 -10.62 14.86 -3.81
N ILE A 6 -11.21 13.83 -3.20
CA ILE A 6 -10.48 12.62 -2.79
C ILE A 6 -9.88 11.92 -4.01
N THR A 7 -10.64 11.78 -5.11
CA THR A 7 -10.14 11.17 -6.34
C THR A 7 -8.96 11.96 -6.93
N PHE A 8 -9.05 13.29 -6.97
CA PHE A 8 -7.96 14.13 -7.47
C PHE A 8 -6.71 14.04 -6.59
N MET A 9 -6.89 14.09 -5.26
CA MET A 9 -5.78 13.94 -4.32
C MET A 9 -5.12 12.56 -4.41
N ALA A 10 -5.91 11.49 -4.57
CA ALA A 10 -5.38 10.14 -4.74
C ALA A 10 -4.56 9.99 -6.03
N LEU A 11 -5.02 10.57 -7.15
CA LEU A 11 -4.25 10.61 -8.41
C LEU A 11 -2.96 11.41 -8.27
N LEU A 12 -3.00 12.55 -7.59
CA LEU A 12 -1.82 13.38 -7.36
C LEU A 12 -0.79 12.64 -6.50
N VAL A 13 -1.24 12.00 -5.43
CA VAL A 13 -0.39 11.15 -4.58
C VAL A 13 0.17 9.96 -5.37
N GLY A 14 -0.66 9.31 -6.19
CA GLY A 14 -0.24 8.21 -7.06
C GLY A 14 0.78 8.63 -8.12
N GLY A 15 0.61 9.78 -8.75
CA GLY A 15 1.53 10.35 -9.74
C GLY A 15 2.87 10.75 -9.11
N LEU A 16 2.84 11.47 -7.99
CA LEU A 16 4.05 11.86 -7.25
C LEU A 16 4.81 10.63 -6.72
N SER A 17 4.09 9.65 -6.16
CA SER A 17 4.72 8.44 -5.66
C SER A 17 5.30 7.59 -6.80
N SER A 18 4.64 7.53 -7.96
CA SER A 18 5.19 6.88 -9.17
C SER A 18 6.47 7.56 -9.66
N TYR A 19 6.50 8.89 -9.68
CA TYR A 19 7.71 9.65 -9.98
C TYR A 19 8.85 9.30 -9.02
N LEU A 20 8.60 9.38 -7.71
CA LEU A 20 9.60 9.13 -6.67
C LEU A 20 10.06 7.66 -6.66
N LEU A 21 9.15 6.72 -6.90
CA LEU A 21 9.44 5.29 -7.03
C LEU A 21 10.40 5.06 -8.20
N ALA A 22 10.07 5.57 -9.38
CA ALA A 22 10.91 5.46 -10.57
C ALA A 22 12.27 6.13 -10.35
N ARG A 23 12.29 7.33 -9.78
CA ARG A 23 13.50 8.13 -9.61
C ARG A 23 14.44 7.56 -8.55
N HIS A 24 13.90 7.30 -7.37
CA HIS A 24 14.72 6.92 -6.23
C HIS A 24 14.88 5.42 -6.14
N ILE A 25 13.82 4.64 -6.29
CA ILE A 25 13.89 3.19 -6.11
C ILE A 25 14.44 2.53 -7.37
N LEU A 26 13.80 2.71 -8.52
CA LEU A 26 14.15 2.00 -9.77
C LEU A 26 15.35 2.60 -10.53
N GLY A 27 15.79 3.81 -10.17
CA GLY A 27 16.99 4.43 -10.74
C GLY A 27 16.81 5.03 -12.13
N TYR A 28 15.58 5.36 -12.53
CA TYR A 28 15.29 5.96 -13.83
C TYR A 28 15.88 7.38 -13.95
N THR A 29 16.08 7.82 -15.20
CA THR A 29 16.46 9.21 -15.50
C THR A 29 15.39 10.20 -15.01
N LYS A 30 15.75 11.47 -14.85
CA LYS A 30 14.80 12.52 -14.41
C LYS A 30 13.59 12.62 -15.36
N TRP A 31 13.83 12.49 -16.66
CA TRP A 31 12.79 12.54 -17.68
C TRP A 31 11.95 11.26 -17.70
N GLY A 32 12.57 10.08 -17.60
CA GLY A 32 11.84 8.81 -17.52
C GLY A 32 10.94 8.71 -16.30
N SER A 33 11.44 9.15 -15.13
CA SER A 33 10.62 9.24 -13.91
C SER A 33 9.49 10.24 -14.03
N LEU A 34 9.73 11.42 -14.62
CA LEU A 34 8.68 12.42 -14.86
C LEU A 34 7.59 11.88 -15.78
N PHE A 35 7.98 11.18 -16.85
CA PHE A 35 7.04 10.51 -17.73
C PHE A 35 6.18 9.48 -16.98
N CYS A 36 6.78 8.61 -16.16
CA CYS A 36 6.02 7.65 -15.34
C CYS A 36 5.03 8.35 -14.39
N GLY A 37 5.45 9.42 -13.73
CA GLY A 37 4.58 10.20 -12.84
C GLY A 37 3.40 10.83 -13.55
N LEU A 38 3.62 11.41 -14.74
CA LEU A 38 2.56 12.02 -15.56
C LEU A 38 1.59 10.97 -16.11
N VAL A 39 2.09 9.87 -16.66
CA VAL A 39 1.25 8.79 -17.21
C VAL A 39 0.32 8.22 -16.12
N PHE A 40 0.84 8.01 -14.91
CA PHE A 40 0.02 7.53 -13.80
C PHE A 40 -0.95 8.61 -13.30
N GLY A 41 -0.45 9.81 -13.02
CA GLY A 41 -1.24 10.90 -12.41
C GLY A 41 -2.33 11.47 -13.31
N LEU A 42 -2.16 11.40 -14.63
CA LEU A 42 -3.15 11.83 -15.62
C LEU A 42 -4.03 10.68 -16.14
N SER A 43 -3.88 9.48 -15.58
CA SER A 43 -4.67 8.32 -16.00
C SER A 43 -6.16 8.54 -15.70
N LEU A 44 -7.00 8.29 -16.71
CA LEU A 44 -8.46 8.36 -16.59
C LEU A 44 -9.07 7.11 -15.94
N PHE A 45 -8.26 6.09 -15.62
CA PHE A 45 -8.74 4.84 -15.05
C PHE A 45 -9.49 5.04 -13.73
N VAL A 46 -8.88 5.73 -12.75
CA VAL A 46 -9.49 5.93 -11.43
C VAL A 46 -10.73 6.83 -11.50
N PRO A 47 -10.72 7.98 -12.21
CA PRO A 47 -11.91 8.80 -12.39
C PRO A 47 -13.08 8.05 -13.04
N LEU A 48 -12.82 7.22 -14.05
CA LEU A 48 -13.85 6.44 -14.73
C LEU A 48 -14.51 5.43 -13.77
N ARG A 49 -13.70 4.73 -12.98
CA ARG A 49 -14.20 3.75 -11.99
C ARG A 49 -15.03 4.39 -10.88
N VAL A 50 -14.63 5.58 -10.43
CA VAL A 50 -15.41 6.36 -9.47
C VAL A 50 -16.73 6.83 -10.09
N TYR A 51 -16.71 7.24 -11.36
CA TYR A 51 -17.92 7.64 -12.09
C TYR A 51 -18.91 6.49 -12.26
N ASP A 52 -18.42 5.27 -12.53
CA ASP A 52 -19.22 4.04 -12.62
C ASP A 52 -19.77 3.56 -11.25
N GLY A 53 -19.51 4.31 -10.17
CA GLY A 53 -20.00 4.03 -8.83
C GLY A 53 -19.05 3.15 -7.99
N ASN A 54 -17.90 2.73 -8.51
CA ASN A 54 -16.93 1.94 -7.76
C ASN A 54 -15.87 2.82 -7.07
N THR A 55 -16.30 3.55 -6.05
CA THR A 55 -15.47 4.54 -5.33
C THR A 55 -14.25 3.95 -4.64
N ASN A 56 -14.26 2.65 -4.35
CA ASN A 56 -13.20 1.98 -3.59
C ASN A 56 -12.00 1.60 -4.46
N GLU A 57 -12.14 1.64 -5.79
CA GLU A 57 -11.00 1.46 -6.69
C GLU A 57 -9.98 2.62 -6.61
N VAL A 58 -10.33 3.72 -5.92
CA VAL A 58 -9.38 4.80 -5.60
C VAL A 58 -8.16 4.28 -4.82
N TYR A 59 -8.29 3.21 -4.03
CA TYR A 59 -7.14 2.63 -3.30
C TYR A 59 -6.03 2.13 -4.23
N VAL A 60 -6.36 1.77 -5.47
CA VAL A 60 -5.37 1.34 -6.47
C VAL A 60 -4.38 2.46 -6.80
N ALA A 61 -4.81 3.73 -6.70
CA ALA A 61 -3.95 4.90 -6.93
C ALA A 61 -2.79 5.00 -5.93
N PHE A 62 -2.91 4.37 -4.76
CA PHE A 62 -1.89 4.38 -3.72
C PHE A 62 -0.89 3.23 -3.84
N LEU A 63 -1.08 2.30 -4.78
CA LEU A 63 -0.16 1.18 -5.00
C LEU A 63 1.31 1.64 -5.21
N PRO A 64 1.59 2.68 -6.03
CA PRO A 64 2.96 3.19 -6.18
C PRO A 64 3.52 3.79 -4.89
N LEU A 65 2.66 4.39 -4.05
CA LEU A 65 3.04 4.89 -2.73
C LEU A 65 3.46 3.74 -1.80
N CYS A 66 2.68 2.65 -1.76
CA CYS A 66 3.03 1.48 -0.97
C CYS A 66 4.39 0.91 -1.39
N MET A 67 4.62 0.73 -2.70
CA MET A 67 5.90 0.29 -3.24
C MET A 67 7.05 1.23 -2.89
N LEU A 68 6.83 2.54 -3.00
CA LEU A 68 7.83 3.55 -2.64
C LEU A 68 8.21 3.46 -1.17
N LEU A 69 7.23 3.36 -0.27
CA LEU A 69 7.46 3.28 1.17
C LEU A 69 8.21 2.00 1.56
N ILE A 70 7.86 0.85 0.95
CA ILE A 70 8.61 -0.40 1.13
C ILE A 70 10.07 -0.21 0.68
N GLY A 71 10.29 0.34 -0.52
CA GLY A 71 11.62 0.60 -1.05
C GLY A 71 12.45 1.55 -0.18
N LEU A 72 11.83 2.60 0.37
CA LEU A 72 12.49 3.54 1.27
C LEU A 72 12.82 2.90 2.63
N ALA A 73 11.92 2.08 3.17
CA ALA A 73 12.15 1.34 4.41
C ALA A 73 13.30 0.33 4.26
N CYS A 74 13.38 -0.38 3.13
CA CYS A 74 14.49 -1.29 2.79
C CYS A 74 15.86 -0.59 2.77
N ARG A 75 15.87 0.72 2.49
CA ARG A 75 17.07 1.57 2.45
C ARG A 75 17.35 2.28 3.78
N GLY A 76 16.63 1.94 4.85
CA GLY A 76 16.88 2.40 6.21
C GLY A 76 15.99 3.52 6.71
N ARG A 77 15.03 4.03 5.91
CA ARG A 77 14.09 5.05 6.37
C ARG A 77 12.98 4.42 7.21
N LYS A 78 13.19 4.32 8.52
CA LYS A 78 12.25 3.70 9.48
C LYS A 78 10.87 4.36 9.49
N THR A 79 10.78 5.68 9.28
CA THR A 79 9.51 6.42 9.21
C THR A 79 8.59 5.92 8.11
N ALA A 80 9.14 5.39 7.00
CA ALA A 80 8.35 4.86 5.90
C ALA A 80 7.50 3.65 6.31
N VAL A 81 7.95 2.84 7.28
CA VAL A 81 7.19 1.70 7.80
C VAL A 81 5.94 2.16 8.53
N PHE A 82 6.04 3.19 9.36
CA PHE A 82 4.91 3.74 10.10
C PHE A 82 3.90 4.37 9.15
N ILE A 83 4.36 5.17 8.17
CA ILE A 83 3.48 5.75 7.15
C ILE A 83 2.78 4.64 6.36
N LEU A 84 3.50 3.58 5.98
CA LEU A 84 2.93 2.44 5.27
C LEU A 84 1.83 1.74 6.09
N ALA A 85 2.05 1.55 7.40
CA ALA A 85 1.05 0.97 8.28
C ALA A 85 -0.23 1.83 8.37
N PHE A 86 -0.09 3.15 8.42
CA PHE A 86 -1.26 4.05 8.38
C PHE A 86 -1.99 3.98 7.04
N VAL A 87 -1.28 3.91 5.91
CA VAL A 87 -1.90 3.72 4.59
C VAL A 87 -2.66 2.39 4.54
N PHE A 88 -2.05 1.29 5.00
CA PHE A 88 -2.71 -0.02 5.07
C PHE A 88 -3.94 0.00 5.99
N TYR A 89 -3.87 0.68 7.13
CA TYR A 89 -5.01 0.87 8.01
C TYR A 89 -6.17 1.55 7.29
N THR A 90 -5.89 2.65 6.58
CA THR A 90 -6.95 3.37 5.84
C THR A 90 -7.58 2.50 4.75
N MET A 91 -6.79 1.69 4.04
CA MET A 91 -7.30 0.76 3.02
C MET A 91 -8.14 -0.36 3.63
N LEU A 92 -7.70 -0.94 4.76
CA LEU A 92 -8.44 -2.00 5.46
C LEU A 92 -9.71 -1.51 6.13
N SER A 93 -9.71 -0.28 6.62
CA SER A 93 -10.81 0.36 7.32
C SER A 93 -12.09 0.46 6.46
N ASP A 94 -11.94 0.41 5.14
CA ASP A 94 -13.05 0.36 4.17
C ASP A 94 -13.70 -1.04 4.06
N GLY A 95 -13.01 -2.10 4.50
CA GLY A 95 -13.56 -3.46 4.58
C GLY A 95 -13.80 -4.15 3.24
N LYS A 96 -13.25 -3.62 2.13
CA LYS A 96 -13.44 -4.17 0.77
C LYS A 96 -12.30 -5.11 0.36
N LEU A 97 -12.65 -6.11 -0.45
CA LEU A 97 -11.71 -7.10 -0.98
C LEU A 97 -10.56 -6.49 -1.82
N ILE A 98 -10.75 -5.29 -2.37
CA ILE A 98 -9.72 -4.57 -3.14
C ILE A 98 -8.46 -4.35 -2.30
N ALA A 99 -8.60 -3.99 -1.01
CA ALA A 99 -7.46 -3.80 -0.12
C ALA A 99 -6.67 -5.11 0.09
N LEU A 100 -7.38 -6.23 0.26
CA LEU A 100 -6.76 -7.55 0.39
C LEU A 100 -6.03 -7.97 -0.89
N MET A 101 -6.61 -7.68 -2.05
CA MET A 101 -5.95 -7.93 -3.35
C MET A 101 -4.67 -7.11 -3.51
N ILE A 102 -4.67 -5.84 -3.08
CA ILE A 102 -3.47 -4.99 -3.07
C ILE A 102 -2.39 -5.60 -2.16
N PHE A 103 -2.74 -6.07 -0.97
CA PHE A 103 -1.76 -6.68 -0.06
C PHE A 103 -1.22 -7.99 -0.58
N LEU A 104 -2.07 -8.83 -1.17
CA LEU A 104 -1.64 -10.06 -1.83
C LEU A 104 -0.65 -9.75 -2.94
N TYR A 105 -0.95 -8.75 -3.78
CA TYR A 105 -0.08 -8.32 -4.87
C TYR A 105 1.26 -7.77 -4.34
N LEU A 106 1.24 -6.92 -3.31
CA LEU A 106 2.46 -6.44 -2.65
C LEU A 106 3.27 -7.58 -2.03
N GLY A 107 2.60 -8.59 -1.45
CA GLY A 107 3.21 -9.80 -0.92
C GLY A 107 3.93 -10.60 -2.00
N ILE A 108 3.28 -10.82 -3.15
CA ILE A 108 3.89 -11.49 -4.30
C ILE A 108 5.12 -10.72 -4.78
N LEU A 109 5.03 -9.40 -4.94
CA LEU A 109 6.18 -8.58 -5.34
C LEU A 109 7.33 -8.66 -4.34
N CYS A 110 7.04 -8.64 -3.03
CA CYS A 110 8.06 -8.78 -2.00
C CYS A 110 8.70 -10.18 -1.98
N LEU A 111 7.94 -11.23 -2.30
CA LEU A 111 8.45 -12.60 -2.44
C LEU A 111 9.35 -12.73 -3.67
N LEU A 112 8.95 -12.15 -4.80
CA LEU A 112 9.74 -12.16 -6.03
C LEU A 112 11.07 -11.42 -5.86
N ASP A 113 11.12 -10.35 -5.06
CA ASP A 113 12.38 -9.62 -4.77
C ASP A 113 13.39 -10.44 -3.95
N ILE A 114 12.97 -11.55 -3.32
CA ILE A 114 13.90 -12.47 -2.65
C ILE A 114 14.83 -13.12 -3.68
N ILE A 115 14.32 -13.38 -4.88
CA ILE A 115 15.05 -13.98 -5.98
C ILE A 115 15.90 -12.87 -6.64
N PRO A 116 17.24 -12.97 -6.63
CA PRO A 116 18.10 -11.88 -7.05
C PRO A 116 17.98 -11.50 -8.54
N SER A 117 17.47 -12.41 -9.38
CA SER A 117 17.26 -12.16 -10.81
C SER A 117 16.16 -11.12 -11.10
N PHE A 118 15.15 -11.00 -10.23
CA PHE A 118 14.07 -10.03 -10.42
C PHE A 118 14.44 -8.62 -9.93
N ASN A 119 15.15 -8.52 -8.79
CA ASN A 119 15.66 -7.26 -8.22
C ASN A 119 14.69 -6.06 -8.32
N ILE A 120 13.42 -6.27 -7.92
CA ILE A 120 12.30 -5.34 -8.05
C ILE A 120 12.60 -4.01 -7.34
N PHE A 121 13.26 -4.05 -6.19
CA PHE A 121 13.63 -2.84 -5.43
C PHE A 121 15.03 -2.30 -5.75
N ALA A 122 15.65 -2.77 -6.84
CA ALA A 122 16.96 -2.37 -7.34
C ALA A 122 18.03 -2.31 -6.23
N THR A 123 18.16 -3.40 -5.48
CA THR A 123 19.22 -3.56 -4.49
C THR A 123 20.60 -3.69 -5.14
N LYS A 124 21.61 -3.12 -4.47
CA LYS A 124 23.01 -3.11 -4.96
C LYS A 124 23.69 -4.47 -4.91
N ASN A 125 23.20 -5.40 -4.09
CA ASN A 125 23.81 -6.71 -3.88
C ASN A 125 23.01 -7.81 -4.59
N LEU A 126 23.33 -8.06 -5.86
CA LEU A 126 22.71 -9.07 -6.71
C LEU A 126 23.01 -10.52 -6.29
N ASN A 127 23.94 -10.75 -5.35
CA ASN A 127 24.37 -12.09 -4.97
C ASN A 127 23.77 -12.58 -3.64
N LYS A 128 22.95 -11.77 -2.96
CA LYS A 128 22.34 -12.13 -1.67
C LYS A 128 20.82 -12.03 -1.77
N MET A 129 20.14 -13.05 -1.24
CA MET A 129 18.68 -13.03 -1.07
C MET A 129 18.26 -11.80 -0.26
N ASN A 130 17.33 -11.00 -0.81
CA ASN A 130 16.85 -9.79 -0.14
C ASN A 130 15.53 -10.04 0.59
N ILE A 131 15.61 -10.43 1.87
CA ILE A 131 14.42 -10.70 2.70
C ILE A 131 13.85 -9.40 3.30
N LYS A 132 14.52 -8.25 3.11
CA LYS A 132 14.12 -6.98 3.73
C LYS A 132 12.72 -6.50 3.35
N PRO A 133 12.27 -6.52 2.08
CA PRO A 133 10.94 -6.04 1.70
C PRO A 133 9.84 -6.85 2.38
N LEU A 134 10.02 -8.18 2.44
CA LEU A 134 9.08 -9.07 3.11
C LEU A 134 8.98 -8.74 4.62
N LYS A 135 10.12 -8.52 5.29
CA LYS A 135 10.13 -8.11 6.71
C LYS A 135 9.42 -6.78 6.93
N VAL A 136 9.63 -5.80 6.04
CA VAL A 136 8.95 -4.51 6.10
C VAL A 136 7.45 -4.66 5.93
N LEU A 137 7.01 -5.47 4.96
CA LEU A 137 5.60 -5.71 4.69
C LEU A 137 4.92 -6.34 5.92
N PHE A 138 5.49 -7.41 6.47
CA PHE A 138 4.95 -8.04 7.68
C PHE A 138 4.92 -7.07 8.87
N LEU A 139 6.00 -6.33 9.10
CA LEU A 139 6.06 -5.35 10.19
C LEU A 139 4.97 -4.28 10.05
N ALA A 140 4.77 -3.74 8.84
CA ALA A 140 3.71 -2.76 8.58
C ALA A 140 2.32 -3.36 8.79
N LEU A 141 2.06 -4.58 8.33
CA LEU A 141 0.80 -5.29 8.56
C LEU A 141 0.54 -5.55 10.05
N THR A 142 1.55 -5.96 10.81
CA THR A 142 1.44 -6.15 12.26
C THR A 142 1.08 -4.84 12.97
N ILE A 143 1.74 -3.73 12.65
CA ILE A 143 1.41 -2.42 13.21
C ILE A 143 -0.03 -2.03 12.82
N THR A 144 -0.40 -2.26 11.56
CA THR A 144 -1.75 -1.99 11.05
C THR A 144 -2.81 -2.76 11.84
N PHE A 145 -2.54 -4.03 12.14
CA PHE A 145 -3.42 -4.87 12.94
C PHE A 145 -3.60 -4.32 14.36
N PHE A 146 -2.52 -3.93 15.04
CA PHE A 146 -2.61 -3.33 16.38
C PHE A 146 -3.38 -2.00 16.39
N VAL A 147 -3.15 -1.13 15.39
CA VAL A 147 -3.93 0.11 15.24
C VAL A 147 -5.40 -0.19 14.93
N GLY A 148 -5.66 -1.20 14.10
CA GLY A 148 -7.01 -1.65 13.75
C GLY A 148 -7.78 -2.29 14.91
N MET A 149 -7.08 -2.90 15.86
CA MET A 149 -7.67 -3.55 17.02
C MET A 149 -8.56 -2.61 17.83
N LEU A 150 -8.21 -1.31 17.89
CA LEU A 150 -9.02 -0.26 18.55
C LEU A 150 -10.44 -0.14 17.98
N ARG A 151 -10.66 -0.50 16.71
CA ARG A 151 -11.96 -0.47 16.05
C ARG A 151 -12.67 -1.82 16.09
N ILE A 152 -11.92 -2.91 16.16
CA ILE A 152 -12.43 -4.29 16.11
C ILE A 152 -12.92 -4.73 17.49
N LEU A 153 -12.15 -4.46 18.55
CA LEU A 153 -12.50 -4.84 19.94
C LEU A 153 -13.91 -4.39 20.36
N PRO A 154 -14.31 -3.11 20.20
CA PRO A 154 -15.64 -2.67 20.66
C PRO A 154 -16.78 -3.35 19.91
N VAL A 155 -16.55 -3.72 18.64
CA VAL A 155 -17.56 -4.37 17.81
C VAL A 155 -17.68 -5.85 18.19
N LEU A 156 -16.58 -6.52 18.54
CA LEU A 156 -16.64 -7.89 19.08
C LEU A 156 -17.37 -7.91 20.43
N ASP A 157 -17.06 -7.00 21.35
CA ASP A 157 -17.75 -6.87 22.64
C ASP A 157 -19.26 -6.65 22.44
N MET A 158 -19.63 -5.82 21.44
CA MET A 158 -21.03 -5.58 21.07
C MET A 158 -21.72 -6.83 20.51
N ILE A 159 -21.02 -7.62 19.69
CA ILE A 159 -21.56 -8.87 19.13
C ILE A 159 -21.76 -9.91 20.25
N GLU A 160 -20.81 -10.03 21.17
CA GLU A 160 -20.89 -10.95 22.31
C GLU A 160 -22.03 -10.59 23.25
N THR A 161 -22.17 -9.30 23.60
CA THR A 161 -23.27 -8.82 24.46
C THR A 161 -24.65 -8.96 23.82
N MET A 162 -24.75 -8.98 22.49
CA MET A 162 -26.00 -9.25 21.76
C MET A 162 -26.28 -10.75 21.54
N GLY A 163 -25.51 -11.65 22.18
CA GLY A 163 -25.69 -13.11 22.06
C GLY A 163 -25.14 -13.71 20.78
N GLY A 164 -24.28 -12.99 20.07
CA GLY A 164 -23.50 -13.48 18.92
C GLY A 164 -22.32 -14.36 19.33
N LEU A 165 -21.37 -14.55 18.41
CA LEU A 165 -20.15 -15.38 18.52
C LEU A 165 -19.65 -15.51 19.97
N GLN A 166 -19.93 -16.63 20.63
CA GLN A 166 -19.29 -16.99 21.90
C GLN A 166 -17.81 -17.25 21.60
N SER A 167 -16.96 -16.25 21.81
CA SER A 167 -15.52 -16.43 21.72
C SER A 167 -15.00 -16.83 23.10
N ASN A 168 -14.41 -18.03 23.21
CA ASN A 168 -13.67 -18.48 24.39
C ASN A 168 -12.28 -17.81 24.43
N PHE A 169 -12.22 -16.49 24.28
CA PHE A 169 -10.98 -15.70 24.27
C PHE A 169 -10.95 -14.72 25.44
N LEU A 170 -11.24 -15.21 26.65
CA LEU A 170 -10.89 -14.58 27.92
C LEU A 170 -10.61 -15.67 28.96
#